data_AF-A0A934AE23-F1
#
_entry.id   AF-A0A934AE23-F1
#
_cell.length_a   1.000
_cell.length_b   1.000
_cell.length_c   1.000
_cell.angle_alpha   90.00
_cell.angle_beta   90.00
_cell.angle_gamma   90.00
#
_symmetry.space_group_name_H-M   'P 1'
#
loop_
_entity.id
_entity.type
_entity.pdbx_description
1 polymer ?
#
loop_
_entity_poly.entity_id
_entity_poly.type
_entity_poly.pdbx_seq_one_letter_code
_entity_poly.pdbx_strand_id
1 'polypeptide(L)'
;MKSFGDRALIRCLSNLGFQKQPQVGSRHWKFKCPKKHKAGERPFVEVLQGKTEYDRITQSKIISNLKKHGFTLGEIIEAFR
;
A
#
# COMPACT_ATOMS: atom_id res chain seq x y z
N MET A 1 0.92 1.18 15.60
CA MET A 1 1.90 0.98 14.52
C MET A 1 2.97 2.04 14.64
N LYS A 2 4.25 1.68 14.44
CA LYS A 2 5.31 2.67 14.26
C LYS A 2 5.10 3.40 12.93
N SER A 3 5.65 4.60 12.82
CA SER A 3 5.64 5.31 11.55
C SER A 3 6.41 4.55 10.47
N PHE A 4 6.00 4.71 9.22
CA PHE A 4 6.58 4.00 8.09
C PHE A 4 6.71 4.90 6.86
N GLY A 5 7.72 4.61 6.05
CA GLY A 5 7.98 5.26 4.76
C GLY A 5 7.71 4.35 3.58
N ASP A 6 8.21 4.76 2.41
CA ASP A 6 8.02 4.09 1.13
C ASP A 6 8.58 2.66 1.12
N ARG A 7 9.82 2.45 1.59
CA ARG A 7 10.46 1.12 1.61
C ARG A 7 9.69 0.11 2.46
N ALA A 8 9.24 0.53 3.63
CA ALA A 8 8.46 -0.31 4.53
C ALA A 8 7.08 -0.62 3.94
N LEU A 9 6.44 0.36 3.30
CA LEU A 9 5.18 0.14 2.60
C LEU A 9 5.32 -0.81 1.40
N ILE A 10 6.39 -0.67 0.60
CA ILE A 10 6.67 -1.56 -0.53
C ILE A 10 6.83 -3.00 -0.06
N ARG A 11 7.57 -3.21 1.04
CA ARG A 11 7.72 -4.54 1.64
C ARG A 11 6.39 -5.10 2.10
N CYS A 12 5.60 -4.30 2.83
CA CYS A 12 4.26 -4.70 3.28
C CYS A 12 3.36 -5.08 2.09
N LEU A 13 3.31 -4.26 1.05
CA LEU A 13 2.53 -4.55 -0.16
C LEU A 13 2.99 -5.85 -0.84
N SER A 14 4.30 -6.08 -0.93
CA SER A 14 4.85 -7.35 -1.46
C SER A 14 4.44 -8.55 -0.60
N ASN A 15 4.50 -8.43 0.72
CA ASN A 15 4.09 -9.48 1.67
C ASN A 15 2.59 -9.79 1.58
N LEU A 16 1.77 -8.77 1.32
CA LEU A 16 0.33 -8.91 1.07
C LEU A 16 0.00 -9.43 -0.35
N GLY A 17 1.02 -9.68 -1.18
CA GLY A 17 0.87 -10.23 -2.54
C GLY A 17 0.53 -9.19 -3.61
N PHE A 18 0.68 -7.89 -3.32
CA PHE A 18 0.51 -6.86 -4.35
C PHE A 18 1.64 -6.91 -5.38
N GLN A 19 1.27 -6.73 -6.65
CA GLN A 19 2.23 -6.75 -7.75
C GLN A 19 2.55 -5.33 -8.22
N LYS A 20 3.82 -4.97 -8.15
CA LYS A 20 4.31 -3.69 -8.69
C LYS A 20 4.01 -3.62 -10.18
N GLN A 21 3.34 -2.56 -10.60
CA GLN A 21 3.06 -2.29 -12.02
C GLN A 21 4.23 -1.54 -12.66
N PRO A 22 4.46 -1.71 -13.97
CA PRO A 22 5.40 -0.89 -14.73
C PRO A 22 5.05 0.59 -14.57
N GLN A 23 6.08 1.43 -14.43
CA GLN A 23 5.92 2.86 -14.25
C GLN A 23 6.63 3.62 -15.36
N VAL A 24 5.97 4.65 -15.89
CA VAL A 24 6.57 5.62 -16.82
C VAL A 24 6.41 7.02 -16.23
N GLY A 25 7.53 7.69 -15.91
CA GLY A 25 7.58 9.15 -15.67
C GLY A 25 6.92 9.71 -14.40
N SER A 26 6.67 8.92 -13.35
CA SER A 26 6.04 9.40 -12.10
C SER A 26 6.93 9.16 -10.87
N ARG A 27 6.64 9.83 -9.74
CA ARG A 27 7.21 9.49 -8.41
C ARG A 27 6.30 8.56 -7.60
N HIS A 28 5.19 8.12 -8.18
CA HIS A 28 4.22 7.21 -7.56
C HIS A 28 4.30 5.81 -8.18
N TRP A 29 4.67 4.82 -7.38
CA TRP A 29 4.63 3.42 -7.78
C TRP A 29 3.22 2.86 -7.56
N LYS A 30 2.67 2.22 -8.59
CA LYS A 30 1.39 1.54 -8.51
C LYS A 30 1.60 0.06 -8.19
N PHE A 31 0.83 -0.43 -7.23
CA PHE A 31 0.84 -1.82 -6.79
C PHE A 31 -0.57 -2.39 -6.98
N LYS A 32 -0.72 -3.35 -7.89
CA LYS A 32 -2.01 -3.99 -8.19
C LYS A 32 -2.39 -4.93 -7.06
N CYS A 33 -3.65 -4.82 -6.62
CA CYS A 33 -4.21 -5.67 -5.56
C CYS A 33 -4.40 -7.11 -6.06
N PRO A 34 -4.03 -8.14 -5.27
CA PRO A 34 -4.25 -9.54 -5.63
C PRO A 34 -5.69 -9.99 -5.43
N LYS A 35 -6.47 -9.30 -4.59
CA LYS A 35 -7.87 -9.63 -4.29
C LYS A 35 -8.81 -9.06 -5.36
N LYS A 36 -9.97 -9.70 -5.55
CA LYS A 36 -11.06 -9.17 -6.38
C LYS A 36 -11.53 -7.84 -5.77
N HIS A 37 -11.61 -6.80 -6.60
CA HIS A 37 -12.10 -5.48 -6.23
C HIS A 37 -13.50 -5.27 -6.81
N LYS A 38 -14.28 -4.37 -6.22
CA LYS A 38 -15.60 -4.04 -6.78
C LYS A 38 -15.44 -3.17 -8.03
N ALA A 39 -16.41 -3.26 -8.93
CA ALA A 39 -16.46 -2.36 -10.09
C ALA A 39 -16.51 -0.90 -9.61
N GLY A 40 -15.63 -0.05 -10.15
CA GLY A 40 -15.50 1.36 -9.77
C GLY A 40 -14.46 1.64 -8.68
N GLU A 41 -13.90 0.63 -8.02
CA GLU A 41 -12.79 0.81 -7.08
C GLU A 41 -11.44 0.78 -7.81
N ARG A 42 -10.48 1.58 -7.34
CA ARG A 42 -9.12 1.55 -7.90
C ARG A 42 -8.47 0.22 -7.54
N PRO A 43 -8.06 -0.63 -8.51
CA PRO A 43 -7.50 -1.95 -8.21
C PRO A 43 -6.03 -1.90 -7.79
N PHE A 44 -5.56 -0.76 -7.29
CA PHE A 44 -4.16 -0.53 -6.98
C PHE A 44 -3.97 0.43 -5.80
N VAL A 45 -2.83 0.28 -5.14
CA VAL A 45 -2.32 1.19 -4.13
C VAL A 45 -1.17 1.98 -4.73
N GLU A 46 -1.10 3.28 -4.43
CA GLU A 46 -0.01 4.16 -4.84
C GLU A 46 0.97 4.36 -3.69
N VAL A 47 2.26 4.22 -3.99
CA VAL A 47 3.36 4.49 -3.07
C VAL A 47 4.11 5.71 -3.57
N LEU A 48 4.09 6.79 -2.80
CA LEU A 48 4.93 7.97 -3.06
C LEU A 48 6.37 7.65 -2.67
N GLN A 49 7.27 7.67 -3.65
CA GLN A 49 8.69 7.37 -3.45
C GLN A 49 9.48 8.50 -2.78
N GLY A 50 10.63 8.15 -2.20
CA GLY A 50 11.56 9.09 -1.58
C GLY A 50 11.11 9.59 -0.23
N LYS A 51 10.18 8.87 0.42
CA LYS A 51 9.65 9.21 1.74
C LYS A 51 10.18 8.24 2.78
N THR A 52 11.15 8.70 3.56
CA THR A 52 11.65 7.94 4.73
C THR A 52 10.54 7.70 5.75
N GLU A 53 9.63 8.66 5.89
CA GLU A 53 8.46 8.58 6.76
C GLU A 53 7.28 9.32 6.12
N TYR A 54 6.10 8.71 6.16
CA TYR A 54 4.83 9.36 5.84
C TYR A 54 4.26 10.08 7.05
N ASP A 55 3.54 11.18 6.84
CA ASP A 55 2.76 11.80 7.90
C ASP A 55 1.61 10.88 8.37
N ARG A 56 1.09 11.14 9.57
CA ARG A 56 0.05 10.30 10.19
C ARG A 56 -1.23 10.20 9.35
N ILE A 57 -1.59 11.27 8.63
CA ILE A 57 -2.80 11.29 7.80
C ILE A 57 -2.60 10.36 6.60
N THR A 58 -1.45 10.45 5.93
CA THR A 58 -1.09 9.57 4.82
C THR A 58 -1.02 8.11 5.25
N GLN A 59 -0.38 7.80 6.37
CA GLN A 59 -0.36 6.44 6.93
C GLN A 59 -1.78 5.90 7.17
N SER A 60 -2.65 6.72 7.77
CA SER A 60 -4.04 6.34 8.05
C SER A 60 -4.83 6.10 6.75
N LYS A 61 -4.63 6.94 5.74
CA LYS A 61 -5.25 6.76 4.40
C LYS A 61 -4.78 5.47 3.74
N ILE A 62 -3.49 5.15 3.81
CA ILE A 62 -2.93 3.91 3.25
C ILE A 62 -3.54 2.68 3.94
N ILE A 63 -3.57 2.66 5.28
CA ILE A 63 -4.17 1.56 6.04
C ILE A 63 -5.65 1.41 5.71
N SER A 64 -6.39 2.52 5.61
CA SER A 64 -7.80 2.51 5.20
C SER A 64 -7.97 1.93 3.79
N ASN A 65 -7.08 2.27 2.86
CA ASN A 65 -7.10 1.73 1.51
C ASN A 65 -6.85 0.21 1.49
N LEU A 66 -5.87 -0.27 2.26
CA LEU A 66 -5.61 -1.72 2.41
C LEU A 66 -6.83 -2.45 2.99
N LYS A 67 -7.52 -1.85 3.97
CA LYS A 67 -8.77 -2.40 4.51
C LYS A 67 -9.89 -2.46 3.47
N LYS A 68 -10.03 -1.44 2.61
CA LYS A 68 -10.99 -1.46 1.49
C LYS A 68 -10.70 -2.58 0.50
N HIS A 69 -9.43 -2.94 0.33
CA HIS A 69 -9.01 -4.11 -0.44
C HIS A 69 -9.23 -5.46 0.25
N GLY A 70 -9.87 -5.48 1.41
CA GLY A 70 -10.25 -6.70 2.12
C GLY A 70 -9.13 -7.30 2.97
N PHE A 71 -8.12 -6.51 3.36
CA PHE A 71 -7.11 -6.91 4.34
C PHE A 71 -7.52 -6.45 5.74
N THR A 72 -7.44 -7.36 6.71
CA THR A 72 -7.67 -7.09 8.12
C THR A 72 -6.51 -6.29 8.70
N LEU A 73 -6.76 -5.63 9.85
CA LEU A 73 -5.69 -4.91 10.54
C LEU A 73 -4.56 -5.86 11.00
N GLY A 74 -4.89 -7.11 11.36
CA GLY A 74 -3.91 -8.13 11.73
C GLY A 74 -2.96 -8.47 10.58
N GLU A 75 -3.51 -8.81 9.41
CA GLU A 75 -2.71 -9.07 8.19
C GLU A 75 -1.80 -7.89 7.83
N ILE A 76 -2.32 -6.66 7.96
CA ILE A 76 -1.54 -5.45 7.66
C ILE A 76 -0.38 -5.30 8.65
N ILE A 77 -0.63 -5.45 9.96
CA ILE A 77 0.41 -5.34 10.99
C ILE A 77 1.47 -6.42 10.80
N GLU A 78 1.06 -7.65 10.50
CA GLU A 78 1.96 -8.77 10.24
C GLU A 78 2.83 -8.52 9.00
N ALA A 79 2.24 -8.00 7.92
CA ALA A 79 2.98 -7.65 6.71
C ALA A 79 4.00 -6.51 6.90
N PHE A 80 3.82 -5.68 7.92
CA PHE A 80 4.76 -4.61 8.30
C PHE A 80 5.89 -5.09 9.23
N ARG A 81 5.85 -6.33 9.75
CA ARG A 81 6.96 -6.91 10.52
C ARG A 81 8.11 -7.31 9.59
#